data_AF-A0A349NB38-F1
#
_entry.id   AF-A0A349NB38-F1
#
_cell.length_a   1.000
_cell.length_b   1.000
_cell.length_c   1.000
_cell.angle_alpha   90.00
_cell.angle_beta   90.00
_cell.angle_gamma   90.00
#
_symmetry.space_group_name_H-M   'P 1'
#
loop_
_entity.id
_entity.type
_entity.pdbx_description
1 polymer ?
#
loop_
_entity_poly.entity_id
_entity_poly.type
_entity_poly.pdbx_seq_one_letter_code
_entity_poly.pdbx_strand_id
1 'polypeptide(L)'
;DEKRGLLWALIALAGVLGLMALTLVPEWGVFRNPETGDRINSPFFRGFVVWILIIFIATGYAYGRAVGTMRTDRDVIDAMAKALESLGLYIVLVFFAAQFVAFFDWTKLGAIGAVTGAEFLKDTGMTGPMVFIFFILMCAVINLSLGSASAQWAVTAPIFVPMLMLIGYAPETIQAAYRIGDSTTNIITPMMSYFGLILAWATRYDKNLGVGTMIAIMLPYTIFFIIVWSSFFIIWTFFLGLPVGPGSPTFYNP
;
A
#
# COMPACT_ATOMS: atom_id res chain seq x y z
N ASP A 1 -26.59 17.50 -13.83
CA ASP A 1 -25.87 16.34 -14.39
C ASP A 1 -25.11 15.51 -13.38
N GLU A 2 -24.31 16.10 -12.49
CA GLU A 2 -23.51 15.32 -11.50
C GLU A 2 -24.35 14.44 -10.57
N LYS A 3 -25.51 14.91 -10.06
CA LYS A 3 -26.44 14.09 -9.27
C LYS A 3 -26.90 12.83 -10.01
N ARG A 4 -27.17 12.96 -11.32
CA ARG A 4 -27.54 11.85 -12.20
C ARG A 4 -26.33 10.92 -12.41
N GLY A 5 -25.14 11.48 -12.61
CA GLY A 5 -23.88 10.74 -12.70
C GLY A 5 -23.62 9.88 -11.48
N LEU A 6 -23.75 10.45 -10.28
CA LEU A 6 -23.56 9.73 -9.01
C LEU A 6 -24.59 8.61 -8.83
N LEU A 7 -25.84 8.83 -9.23
CA LEU A 7 -26.86 7.79 -9.17
C LEU A 7 -26.49 6.60 -10.06
N TRP A 8 -26.06 6.83 -11.31
CA TRP A 8 -25.62 5.76 -12.21
C TRP A 8 -24.34 5.06 -11.73
N ALA A 9 -23.40 5.80 -11.16
CA ALA A 9 -22.22 5.21 -10.54
C ALA A 9 -22.59 4.31 -9.35
N LEU A 10 -23.55 4.72 -8.52
CA LEU A 10 -24.05 3.91 -7.40
C LEU A 10 -24.75 2.64 -7.89
N ILE A 11 -25.56 2.73 -8.95
CA ILE A 11 -26.19 1.56 -9.57
C ILE A 11 -25.12 0.60 -10.10
N ALA A 12 -24.09 1.10 -10.78
CA ALA A 12 -22.99 0.28 -11.26
C ALA A 12 -22.22 -0.38 -10.11
N LEU A 13 -21.92 0.36 -9.04
CA LEU A 13 -21.30 -0.17 -7.83
C LEU A 13 -22.14 -1.29 -7.22
N ALA A 14 -23.44 -1.07 -7.04
CA ALA A 14 -24.36 -2.06 -6.52
C ALA A 14 -24.42 -3.31 -7.42
N GLY A 15 -24.38 -3.14 -8.74
CA GLY A 15 -24.31 -4.25 -9.69
C GLY A 15 -23.04 -5.08 -9.55
N VAL A 16 -21.86 -4.43 -9.44
CA VAL A 16 -20.59 -5.14 -9.23
C VAL A 16 -20.53 -5.82 -7.87
N LEU A 17 -20.99 -5.16 -6.80
CA LEU A 17 -21.09 -5.77 -5.47
C LEU A 17 -22.06 -6.95 -5.46
N GLY A 18 -23.18 -6.85 -6.18
CA GLY A 18 -24.12 -7.94 -6.38
C GLY A 18 -23.48 -9.13 -7.08
N LEU A 19 -22.68 -8.88 -8.13
CA LEU A 19 -21.93 -9.93 -8.83
C LEU A 19 -20.85 -10.57 -7.94
N MET A 20 -20.11 -9.76 -7.18
CA MET A 20 -19.15 -10.24 -6.19
C MET A 20 -19.83 -11.13 -5.14
N ALA A 21 -20.98 -10.69 -4.62
CA ALA A 21 -21.76 -11.47 -3.68
C ALA A 21 -22.27 -12.77 -4.30
N LEU A 22 -22.81 -12.74 -5.52
CA LEU A 22 -23.31 -13.92 -6.24
C LEU A 22 -22.21 -14.96 -6.48
N THR A 23 -20.99 -14.51 -6.76
CA THR A 23 -19.86 -15.40 -7.08
C THR A 23 -19.15 -15.97 -5.85
N LEU A 24 -19.35 -15.38 -4.65
CA LEU A 24 -18.69 -15.78 -3.41
C LEU A 24 -19.63 -16.31 -2.32
N VAL A 25 -20.79 -15.69 -2.11
CA VAL A 25 -21.67 -15.93 -0.95
C VAL A 25 -22.46 -17.24 -1.05
N PRO A 26 -23.09 -17.61 -2.19
CA PRO A 26 -23.77 -18.88 -2.33
C PRO A 26 -22.81 -20.07 -2.19
N GLU A 27 -23.30 -21.22 -1.75
CA GLU A 27 -22.49 -22.45 -1.66
C GLU A 27 -21.92 -22.89 -3.01
N TRP A 28 -22.67 -22.63 -4.09
CA TRP A 28 -22.27 -22.87 -5.47
C TRP A 28 -21.45 -21.71 -6.09
N GLY A 29 -21.00 -20.74 -5.29
CA GLY A 29 -20.24 -19.59 -5.76
C GLY A 29 -18.96 -20.02 -6.51
N VAL A 30 -18.86 -19.64 -7.79
CA VAL A 30 -17.80 -20.08 -8.71
C VAL A 30 -16.40 -19.63 -8.28
N PHE A 31 -16.28 -18.55 -7.49
CA PHE A 31 -14.97 -18.05 -7.03
C PHE A 31 -14.61 -18.45 -5.60
N ARG A 32 -15.32 -19.41 -5.00
CA ARG A 32 -14.88 -20.11 -3.78
C ARG A 32 -13.72 -21.06 -4.09
N ASN A 33 -13.08 -21.57 -3.03
CA ASN A 33 -12.10 -22.63 -3.18
C ASN A 33 -12.74 -23.86 -3.86
N PRO A 34 -12.20 -24.35 -4.99
CA PRO A 34 -12.82 -25.44 -5.74
C PRO A 34 -12.78 -26.79 -5.01
N GLU A 35 -11.84 -26.98 -4.09
CA GLU A 35 -11.66 -28.23 -3.34
C GLU A 35 -12.37 -28.20 -1.99
N THR A 36 -12.26 -27.08 -1.26
CA THR A 36 -12.75 -26.97 0.12
C THR A 36 -14.05 -26.19 0.26
N GLY A 37 -14.46 -25.44 -0.76
CA GLY A 37 -15.58 -24.50 -0.68
C GLY A 37 -15.32 -23.28 0.21
N ASP A 38 -14.10 -23.10 0.72
CA ASP A 38 -13.71 -21.97 1.55
C ASP A 38 -13.86 -20.64 0.79
N ARG A 39 -14.26 -19.60 1.51
CA ARG A 39 -14.42 -18.25 0.99
C ARG A 39 -13.13 -17.45 1.07
N ILE A 40 -12.29 -17.65 2.09
CA ILE A 40 -11.10 -16.83 2.33
C ILE A 40 -9.93 -17.30 1.47
N ASN A 41 -9.55 -18.59 1.53
CA ASN A 41 -8.54 -19.15 0.65
C ASN A 41 -9.16 -19.54 -0.70
N SER A 42 -9.55 -18.53 -1.48
CA SER A 42 -10.33 -18.72 -2.70
C SER A 42 -9.77 -17.90 -3.88
N PRO A 43 -10.09 -18.28 -5.14
CA PRO A 43 -9.80 -17.46 -6.31
C PRO A 43 -10.29 -16.01 -6.16
N PHE A 44 -11.40 -15.79 -5.44
CA PHE A 44 -11.95 -14.46 -5.19
C PHE A 44 -10.95 -13.51 -4.50
N PHE A 45 -10.38 -13.91 -3.36
CA PHE A 45 -9.45 -13.04 -2.62
C PHE A 45 -8.06 -12.99 -3.26
N ARG A 46 -7.61 -14.08 -3.93
CA ARG A 46 -6.37 -14.05 -4.71
C ARG A 46 -6.45 -13.06 -5.88
N GLY A 47 -7.62 -12.94 -6.51
CA GLY A 47 -7.90 -12.00 -7.60
C GLY A 47 -8.50 -10.66 -7.16
N PHE A 48 -8.49 -10.31 -5.87
CA PHE A 48 -9.24 -9.16 -5.36
C PHE A 48 -8.86 -7.82 -5.99
N VAL A 49 -7.60 -7.66 -6.40
CA VAL A 49 -7.13 -6.46 -7.12
C VAL A 49 -7.88 -6.26 -8.44
N VAL A 50 -8.26 -7.34 -9.13
CA VAL A 50 -9.07 -7.27 -10.36
C VAL A 50 -10.49 -6.83 -10.06
N TRP A 51 -11.06 -7.22 -8.92
CA TRP A 51 -12.37 -6.70 -8.49
C TRP A 51 -12.35 -5.20 -8.26
N ILE A 52 -11.29 -4.67 -7.63
CA ILE A 52 -11.10 -3.23 -7.46
C ILE A 52 -11.05 -2.52 -8.82
N LEU A 53 -10.32 -3.09 -9.79
CA LEU A 53 -10.28 -2.57 -11.16
C LEU A 53 -11.67 -2.54 -11.80
N ILE A 54 -12.44 -3.64 -11.71
CA ILE A 54 -13.80 -3.73 -12.26
C ILE A 54 -14.71 -2.69 -11.61
N ILE A 55 -14.64 -2.51 -10.28
CA ILE A 55 -15.40 -1.49 -9.56
C ILE A 55 -15.08 -0.11 -10.15
N PHE A 56 -13.80 0.29 -10.20
CA PHE A 56 -13.43 1.62 -10.67
C PHE A 56 -13.80 1.86 -12.15
N ILE A 57 -13.61 0.87 -13.02
CA ILE A 57 -14.01 0.96 -14.43
C ILE A 57 -15.53 1.11 -14.53
N ALA A 58 -16.29 0.24 -13.85
CA ALA A 58 -17.75 0.26 -13.93
C ALA A 58 -18.33 1.57 -13.39
N THR A 59 -17.88 2.04 -12.23
CA THR A 59 -18.37 3.29 -11.64
C THR A 59 -17.90 4.51 -12.43
N GLY A 60 -16.64 4.52 -12.88
CA GLY A 60 -16.07 5.62 -13.65
C GLY A 60 -16.76 5.78 -15.01
N TYR A 61 -17.00 4.67 -15.70
CA TYR A 61 -17.73 4.65 -16.97
C TYR A 61 -19.20 5.05 -16.78
N ALA A 62 -19.90 4.48 -15.81
CA ALA A 62 -21.31 4.79 -15.56
C ALA A 62 -21.51 6.28 -15.21
N TYR A 63 -20.63 6.84 -14.38
CA TYR A 63 -20.61 8.28 -14.10
C TYR A 63 -20.35 9.08 -15.38
N GLY A 64 -19.24 8.78 -16.07
CA GLY A 64 -18.79 9.54 -17.24
C GLY A 64 -19.79 9.51 -18.39
N ARG A 65 -20.47 8.38 -18.58
CA ARG A 65 -21.56 8.24 -19.54
C ARG A 65 -22.76 9.11 -19.19
N ALA A 66 -23.15 9.13 -17.92
CA ALA A 66 -24.31 9.87 -17.44
C ALA A 66 -24.11 11.40 -17.41
N VAL A 67 -22.88 11.89 -17.22
CA VAL A 67 -22.55 13.33 -17.31
C VAL A 67 -22.08 13.75 -18.71
N GLY A 68 -21.88 12.79 -19.61
CA GLY A 68 -21.52 13.04 -21.01
C GLY A 68 -20.03 13.31 -21.26
N THR A 69 -19.15 12.96 -20.32
CA THR A 69 -17.69 13.00 -20.48
C THR A 69 -17.13 11.75 -21.15
N MET A 70 -17.87 10.63 -21.14
CA MET A 70 -17.56 9.41 -21.89
C MET A 70 -18.70 9.08 -22.85
N ARG A 71 -18.55 9.46 -24.12
CA ARG A 71 -19.60 9.37 -25.15
C ARG A 71 -19.41 8.18 -26.07
N THR A 72 -18.17 7.79 -26.30
CA THR A 72 -17.77 6.72 -27.22
C THR A 72 -16.83 5.75 -26.51
N ASP A 73 -16.65 4.58 -27.11
CA ASP A 73 -15.64 3.59 -26.72
C ASP A 73 -14.22 4.19 -26.78
N ARG A 74 -13.95 5.09 -27.73
CA ARG A 74 -12.67 5.79 -27.85
C ARG A 74 -12.34 6.62 -26.62
N ASP A 75 -13.32 7.32 -26.05
CA ASP A 75 -13.10 8.13 -24.85
C ASP A 75 -12.62 7.28 -23.66
N VAL A 76 -13.09 6.03 -23.58
CA VAL A 76 -12.66 5.07 -22.54
C VAL A 76 -11.23 4.59 -22.81
N ILE A 77 -10.93 4.24 -24.05
CA ILE A 77 -9.59 3.79 -24.46
C ILE A 77 -8.56 4.91 -24.22
N ASP A 78 -8.87 6.14 -24.61
CA ASP A 78 -7.99 7.30 -24.43
C ASP A 78 -7.76 7.59 -22.94
N ALA A 79 -8.80 7.44 -22.09
CA ALA A 79 -8.66 7.58 -20.64
C ALA A 79 -7.73 6.49 -20.06
N MET A 80 -7.85 5.25 -20.52
CA MET A 80 -6.96 4.15 -20.10
C MET A 80 -5.52 4.37 -20.57
N ALA A 81 -5.32 4.81 -21.81
CA ALA A 81 -3.99 5.12 -22.35
C ALA A 81 -3.31 6.24 -21.56
N LYS A 82 -4.04 7.32 -21.26
CA LYS A 82 -3.55 8.43 -20.46
C LYS A 82 -3.20 8.02 -19.02
N ALA A 83 -3.95 7.10 -18.42
CA ALA A 83 -3.61 6.54 -17.11
C ALA A 83 -2.29 5.77 -17.17
N LEU A 84 -2.08 4.94 -18.20
CA LEU A 84 -0.82 4.20 -18.40
C LEU A 84 0.37 5.12 -18.69
N GLU A 85 0.17 6.22 -19.42
CA GLU A 85 1.21 7.22 -19.68
C GLU A 85 1.78 7.78 -18.37
N SER A 86 0.92 8.06 -17.38
CA SER A 86 1.36 8.55 -16.06
C SER A 86 2.21 7.55 -15.26
N LEU A 87 2.20 6.26 -15.64
CA LEU A 87 2.99 5.20 -15.01
C LEU A 87 4.36 4.99 -15.66
N GLY A 88 4.75 5.77 -16.68
CA GLY A 88 6.01 5.58 -17.41
C GLY A 88 7.24 5.51 -16.49
N LEU A 89 7.38 6.44 -15.54
CA LEU A 89 8.48 6.43 -14.57
C LEU A 89 8.42 5.21 -13.64
N TYR A 90 7.21 4.80 -13.24
CA TYR A 90 7.02 3.62 -12.40
C TYR A 90 7.44 2.33 -13.13
N ILE A 91 7.16 2.20 -14.42
CA ILE A 91 7.60 1.04 -15.23
C ILE A 91 9.13 0.97 -15.27
N VAL A 92 9.82 2.08 -15.50
CA VAL A 92 11.30 2.11 -15.49
C VAL A 92 11.86 1.74 -14.11
N LEU A 93 11.27 2.28 -13.04
CA LEU A 93 11.67 1.95 -11.68
C LEU A 93 11.51 0.45 -11.38
N VAL A 94 10.32 -0.11 -11.67
CA VAL A 94 10.03 -1.54 -11.45
C VAL A 94 10.96 -2.42 -12.29
N PHE A 95 11.30 -2.01 -13.52
CA PHE A 95 12.27 -2.71 -14.34
C PHE A 95 13.61 -2.89 -13.61
N PHE A 96 14.21 -1.79 -13.12
CA PHE A 96 15.48 -1.87 -12.39
C PHE A 96 15.35 -2.54 -11.03
N ALA A 97 14.25 -2.33 -10.31
CA ALA A 97 13.98 -3.03 -9.05
C ALA A 97 13.90 -4.54 -9.25
N ALA A 98 13.21 -5.00 -10.29
CA ALA A 98 13.13 -6.42 -10.62
C ALA A 98 14.53 -7.01 -10.94
N GLN A 99 15.37 -6.28 -11.68
CA GLN A 99 16.75 -6.70 -11.92
C GLN A 99 17.57 -6.76 -10.63
N PHE A 100 17.44 -5.75 -9.75
CA PHE A 100 18.11 -5.73 -8.46
C PHE A 100 17.71 -6.95 -7.61
N VAL A 101 16.40 -7.20 -7.45
CA VAL A 101 15.91 -8.36 -6.69
C VAL A 101 16.43 -9.67 -7.28
N ALA A 102 16.38 -9.82 -8.60
CA ALA A 102 16.88 -11.01 -9.28
C ALA A 102 18.40 -11.23 -9.05
N PHE A 103 19.23 -10.20 -9.21
CA PHE A 103 20.67 -10.30 -8.96
C PHE A 103 20.99 -10.47 -7.48
N PHE A 104 20.21 -9.86 -6.58
CA PHE A 104 20.39 -9.96 -5.14
C PHE A 104 20.09 -11.38 -4.61
N ASP A 105 19.08 -12.05 -5.18
CA ASP A 105 18.84 -13.48 -4.91
C ASP A 105 19.87 -14.39 -5.60
N TRP A 106 20.23 -14.11 -6.85
CA TRP A 106 21.22 -14.92 -7.59
C TRP A 106 22.59 -14.92 -6.92
N THR A 107 23.05 -13.76 -6.43
CA THR A 107 24.32 -13.60 -5.71
C THR A 107 24.27 -14.10 -4.26
N LYS A 108 23.09 -14.48 -3.76
CA LYS A 108 22.83 -14.88 -2.37
C LYS A 108 23.13 -13.81 -1.32
N LEU A 109 23.39 -12.57 -1.73
CA LEU A 109 23.56 -11.43 -0.83
C LEU A 109 22.30 -11.17 0.00
N GLY A 110 21.12 -11.38 -0.58
CA GLY A 110 19.86 -11.27 0.17
C GLY A 110 19.70 -12.30 1.26
N ALA A 111 20.05 -13.56 0.98
CA ALA A 111 20.01 -14.63 1.97
C ALA A 111 21.03 -14.37 3.10
N ILE A 112 22.26 -13.98 2.76
CA ILE A 112 23.30 -13.64 3.74
C ILE A 112 22.84 -12.47 4.61
N GLY A 113 22.40 -11.37 3.99
CA GLY A 113 21.92 -10.20 4.72
C GLY A 113 20.74 -10.51 5.64
N ALA A 114 19.80 -11.33 5.18
CA ALA A 114 18.66 -11.75 5.98
C ALA A 114 19.06 -12.59 7.20
N VAL A 115 19.95 -13.57 7.01
CA VAL A 115 20.41 -14.45 8.09
C VAL A 115 21.22 -13.66 9.11
N THR A 116 22.21 -12.88 8.67
CA THR A 116 23.04 -12.07 9.57
C THR A 116 22.23 -11.02 10.32
N GLY A 117 21.27 -10.37 9.65
CA GLY A 117 20.36 -9.44 10.31
C GLY A 117 19.44 -10.11 11.32
N ALA A 118 18.94 -11.31 11.01
CA ALA A 118 18.12 -12.09 11.93
C ALA A 118 18.91 -12.59 13.14
N GLU A 119 20.15 -13.03 12.94
CA GLU A 119 21.09 -13.39 14.02
C GLU A 119 21.35 -12.19 14.93
N PHE A 120 21.66 -11.02 14.37
CA PHE A 120 21.82 -9.79 15.14
C PHE A 120 20.59 -9.46 16.01
N LEU A 121 19.38 -9.59 15.46
CA LEU A 121 18.14 -9.38 16.22
C LEU A 121 17.92 -10.44 17.30
N LYS A 122 18.33 -11.70 17.06
CA LYS A 122 18.27 -12.79 18.05
C LYS A 122 19.27 -12.56 19.18
N ASP A 123 20.50 -12.19 18.86
CA ASP A 123 21.58 -11.96 19.81
C ASP A 123 21.29 -10.78 20.74
N THR A 124 20.63 -9.74 20.23
CA THR A 124 20.17 -8.59 21.02
C THR A 124 18.88 -8.86 21.80
N GLY A 125 18.22 -10.00 21.58
CA GLY A 125 16.91 -10.32 22.15
C GLY A 125 15.74 -9.53 21.55
N MET A 126 15.97 -8.77 20.48
CA MET A 126 14.97 -7.95 19.78
C MET A 126 14.12 -8.78 18.80
N THR A 127 13.62 -9.92 19.24
CA THR A 127 12.75 -10.80 18.45
C THR A 127 11.25 -10.55 18.69
N GLY A 128 10.90 -9.81 19.75
CA GLY A 128 9.52 -9.49 20.09
C GLY A 128 8.90 -8.34 19.26
N PRO A 129 7.62 -8.02 19.49
CA PRO A 129 6.86 -7.02 18.73
C PRO A 129 7.50 -5.63 18.66
N MET A 130 8.33 -5.28 19.65
CA MET A 130 9.04 -4.00 19.71
C MET A 130 9.97 -3.76 18.51
N VAL A 131 10.41 -4.82 17.81
CA VAL A 131 11.19 -4.71 16.57
C VAL A 131 10.47 -3.85 15.53
N PHE A 132 9.14 -3.89 15.49
CA PHE A 132 8.37 -3.12 14.53
C PHE A 132 8.38 -1.61 14.80
N ILE A 133 8.60 -1.16 16.03
CA ILE A 133 8.76 0.27 16.31
C ILE A 133 10.02 0.79 15.63
N PHE A 134 11.13 0.06 15.74
CA PHE A 134 12.38 0.42 15.08
C PHE A 134 12.27 0.31 13.56
N PHE A 135 11.59 -0.72 13.06
CA PHE A 135 11.33 -0.87 11.63
C PHE A 135 10.49 0.29 11.08
N ILE A 136 9.40 0.67 11.75
CA ILE A 136 8.56 1.82 11.38
C ILE A 136 9.39 3.11 11.37
N LEU A 137 10.16 3.38 12.43
CA LEU A 137 11.01 4.57 12.52
C LEU A 137 12.07 4.62 11.42
N MET A 138 12.70 3.49 11.13
CA MET A 138 13.66 3.39 10.03
C MET A 138 12.99 3.67 8.69
N CYS A 139 11.83 3.07 8.41
CA CYS A 139 11.07 3.35 7.20
C CYS A 139 10.67 4.84 7.11
N ALA A 140 10.25 5.44 8.23
CA ALA A 140 9.91 6.85 8.32
C ALA A 140 11.11 7.76 7.98
N VAL A 141 12.31 7.41 8.45
CA VAL A 141 13.55 8.15 8.13
C VAL A 141 13.95 7.98 6.67
N ILE A 142 13.90 6.76 6.13
CA ILE A 142 14.22 6.51 4.71
C ILE A 142 13.27 7.29 3.80
N ASN A 143 11.99 7.37 4.17
CA ASN A 143 10.96 8.08 3.41
C ASN A 143 11.25 9.59 3.26
N LEU A 144 11.99 10.20 4.20
CA LEU A 144 12.41 11.61 4.07
C LEU A 144 13.30 11.82 2.84
N SER A 145 14.09 10.81 2.47
CA SER A 145 14.98 10.83 1.30
C SER A 145 14.31 10.27 0.05
N LEU A 146 13.47 9.24 0.21
CA LEU A 146 12.79 8.51 -0.88
C LEU A 146 11.27 8.61 -0.72
N GLY A 147 10.69 9.76 -1.07
CA GLY A 147 9.25 10.02 -0.93
C GLY A 147 8.31 9.24 -1.88
N SER A 148 8.78 8.14 -2.46
CA SER A 148 7.98 7.24 -3.30
C SER A 148 7.86 5.90 -2.61
N ALA A 149 6.63 5.55 -2.20
CA ALA A 149 6.35 4.30 -1.51
C ALA A 149 6.84 3.08 -2.30
N SER A 150 6.54 3.04 -3.59
CA SER A 150 7.00 1.95 -4.44
C SER A 150 8.53 1.86 -4.53
N ALA A 151 9.24 2.99 -4.59
CA ALA A 151 10.69 3.01 -4.67
C ALA A 151 11.33 2.57 -3.35
N GLN A 152 10.84 3.09 -2.24
CA GLN A 152 11.32 2.72 -0.92
C GLN A 152 11.07 1.23 -0.64
N TRP A 153 9.87 0.72 -0.92
CA TRP A 153 9.56 -0.70 -0.74
C TRP A 153 10.41 -1.59 -1.63
N ALA A 154 10.64 -1.21 -2.90
CA ALA A 154 11.47 -1.97 -3.82
C ALA A 154 12.91 -2.18 -3.31
N VAL A 155 13.45 -1.22 -2.56
CA VAL A 155 14.81 -1.32 -1.97
C VAL A 155 14.80 -2.02 -0.61
N THR A 156 13.80 -1.76 0.22
CA THR A 156 13.77 -2.24 1.61
C THR A 156 13.20 -3.66 1.74
N ALA A 157 12.19 -4.02 0.96
CA ALA A 157 11.52 -5.32 1.08
C ALA A 157 12.47 -6.53 0.89
N PRO A 158 13.38 -6.54 -0.11
CA PRO A 158 14.27 -7.68 -0.35
C PRO A 158 15.25 -7.96 0.80
N ILE A 159 15.47 -6.96 1.67
CA ILE A 159 16.39 -7.05 2.81
C ILE A 159 15.60 -7.37 4.09
N PHE A 160 14.59 -6.55 4.39
CA PHE A 160 13.90 -6.60 5.68
C PHE A 160 12.82 -7.68 5.78
N VAL A 161 12.13 -8.01 4.68
CA VAL A 161 11.08 -9.03 4.72
C VAL A 161 11.67 -10.39 5.05
N PRO A 162 12.70 -10.90 4.34
CA PRO A 162 13.29 -12.20 4.70
C PRO A 162 13.91 -12.21 6.10
N MET A 163 14.58 -11.12 6.50
CA MET A 163 15.17 -10.99 7.83
C MET A 163 14.12 -11.12 8.95
N LEU A 164 13.00 -10.40 8.83
CA LEU A 164 11.94 -10.43 9.84
C LEU A 164 11.11 -11.73 9.80
N MET A 165 11.04 -12.40 8.64
CA MET A 165 10.48 -13.76 8.54
C MET A 165 11.32 -14.78 9.31
N LEU A 166 12.65 -14.67 9.29
CA LEU A 166 13.56 -15.59 10.00
C LEU A 166 13.51 -15.47 11.53
N ILE A 167 12.92 -14.39 12.06
CA ILE A 167 12.59 -14.23 13.49
C ILE A 167 11.11 -14.52 13.79
N GLY A 168 10.33 -14.94 12.79
CA GLY A 168 8.98 -15.50 12.97
C GLY A 168 7.81 -14.59 12.59
N TYR A 169 7.99 -13.51 11.83
CA TYR A 169 6.88 -12.63 11.42
C TYR A 169 6.46 -12.84 9.97
N ALA A 170 5.15 -12.81 9.71
CA ALA A 170 4.62 -12.94 8.36
C ALA A 170 4.88 -11.69 7.49
N PRO A 171 5.12 -11.85 6.17
CA PRO A 171 5.31 -10.75 5.22
C PRO A 171 4.23 -9.68 5.28
N GLU A 172 2.97 -10.07 5.48
CA GLU A 172 1.82 -9.18 5.54
C GLU A 172 1.92 -8.24 6.74
N THR A 173 2.37 -8.76 7.89
CA THR A 173 2.60 -7.97 9.11
C THR A 173 3.75 -6.98 8.91
N ILE A 174 4.82 -7.42 8.25
CA ILE A 174 5.97 -6.58 7.93
C ILE A 174 5.57 -5.47 6.96
N GLN A 175 4.80 -5.80 5.93
CA GLN A 175 4.29 -4.81 4.98
C GLN A 175 3.36 -3.80 5.65
N ALA A 176 2.51 -4.23 6.58
CA ALA A 176 1.66 -3.32 7.35
C ALA A 176 2.48 -2.30 8.15
N ALA A 177 3.54 -2.75 8.83
CA ALA A 177 4.45 -1.86 9.55
C ALA A 177 5.19 -0.89 8.61
N TYR A 178 5.66 -1.37 7.45
CA TYR A 178 6.28 -0.50 6.45
C TYR A 178 5.36 0.65 6.01
N ARG A 179 4.08 0.35 5.73
CA ARG A 179 3.10 1.36 5.28
C ARG A 179 2.85 2.46 6.33
N ILE A 180 3.02 2.15 7.61
CA ILE A 180 2.94 3.15 8.70
C ILE A 180 4.14 4.09 8.63
N GLY A 181 5.36 3.54 8.49
CA GLY A 181 6.56 4.37 8.36
C GLY A 181 6.54 5.26 7.12
N ASP A 182 6.20 4.69 5.97
CA ASP A 182 6.09 5.37 4.67
C ASP A 182 5.10 6.55 4.70
N SER A 183 3.95 6.39 5.34
CA SER A 183 2.90 7.41 5.30
C SER A 183 3.09 8.56 6.29
N THR A 184 3.75 8.32 7.43
CA THR A 184 3.76 9.28 8.56
C THR A 184 4.67 10.48 8.36
N THR A 185 5.75 10.34 7.59
CA THR A 185 6.73 11.42 7.33
C THR A 185 6.56 12.13 5.99
N ASN A 186 5.56 11.71 5.20
CA ASN A 186 5.23 12.27 3.90
C ASN A 186 4.97 13.79 3.93
N ILE A 187 4.41 14.30 5.03
CA ILE A 187 4.06 15.72 5.19
C ILE A 187 5.22 16.62 5.62
N ILE A 188 6.37 16.05 5.98
CA ILE A 188 7.58 16.79 6.39
C ILE A 188 8.76 16.64 5.42
N THR A 189 8.57 15.94 4.30
CA THR A 189 9.62 15.81 3.28
C THR A 189 9.39 16.76 2.09
N PRO A 190 10.39 17.59 1.73
CA PRO A 190 10.33 18.39 0.51
C PRO A 190 10.50 17.54 -0.76
N MET A 191 10.89 16.27 -0.62
CA MET A 191 11.07 15.32 -1.73
C MET A 191 9.74 14.75 -2.23
N MET A 192 8.63 14.98 -1.52
CA MET A 192 7.30 14.59 -1.99
C MET A 192 6.92 15.37 -3.26
N SER A 193 6.40 14.67 -4.27
CA SER A 193 5.97 15.23 -5.55
C SER A 193 4.95 16.36 -5.46
N TYR A 194 4.10 16.38 -4.42
CA TYR A 194 3.08 17.39 -4.20
C TYR A 194 3.52 18.57 -3.34
N PHE A 195 4.71 18.53 -2.72
CA PHE A 195 5.15 19.55 -1.77
C PHE A 195 5.14 20.96 -2.37
N GLY A 196 5.65 21.12 -3.59
CA GLY A 196 5.67 22.41 -4.29
C GLY A 196 4.28 22.98 -4.54
N LEU A 197 3.30 22.14 -4.89
CA LEU A 197 1.91 22.55 -5.07
C LEU A 197 1.28 23.00 -3.75
N ILE A 198 1.50 22.24 -2.67
CA ILE A 198 0.99 22.55 -1.33
C ILE A 198 1.58 23.88 -0.83
N LEU A 199 2.89 24.08 -1.00
CA LEU A 199 3.57 25.33 -0.63
C LEU A 199 3.04 26.51 -1.47
N ALA A 200 2.86 26.34 -2.78
CA ALA A 200 2.30 27.38 -3.64
C ALA A 200 0.84 27.74 -3.27
N TRP A 201 0.10 26.79 -2.72
CA TRP A 201 -1.26 27.05 -2.22
C TRP A 201 -1.25 27.77 -0.87
N ALA A 202 -0.41 27.32 0.06
CA ALA A 202 -0.28 27.94 1.39
C ALA A 202 0.26 29.38 1.31
N THR A 203 1.20 29.65 0.41
CA THR A 203 1.77 30.99 0.20
C THR A 203 0.76 32.02 -0.31
N ARG A 204 -0.41 31.59 -0.81
CA ARG A 204 -1.53 32.50 -1.13
C ARG A 204 -2.15 33.11 0.11
N TYR A 205 -2.14 32.39 1.23
CA TYR A 205 -2.72 32.82 2.50
C TYR A 205 -1.68 33.48 3.40
N ASP A 206 -0.43 32.98 3.40
CA ASP A 206 0.69 33.56 4.13
C ASP A 206 1.93 33.67 3.25
N LYS A 207 2.27 34.90 2.85
CA LYS A 207 3.40 35.19 1.96
C LYS A 207 4.77 34.93 2.59
N ASN A 208 4.85 34.85 3.93
CA ASN A 208 6.10 34.60 4.64
C ASN A 208 6.39 33.09 4.82
N LEU A 209 5.49 32.23 4.35
CA LEU A 209 5.57 30.79 4.55
C LEU A 209 6.63 30.17 3.62
N GLY A 210 7.76 29.79 4.19
CA GLY A 210 8.84 29.08 3.50
C GLY A 210 8.78 27.57 3.66
N VAL A 211 9.69 26.86 3.00
CA VAL A 211 9.84 25.39 3.09
C VAL A 211 10.01 24.95 4.54
N GLY A 212 10.92 25.59 5.28
CA GLY A 212 11.18 25.24 6.69
C GLY A 212 9.97 25.50 7.59
N THR A 213 9.26 26.60 7.38
CA THR A 213 8.04 26.94 8.13
C THR A 213 6.95 25.89 7.89
N MET A 214 6.76 25.46 6.63
CA MET A 214 5.80 24.39 6.29
C MET A 214 6.13 23.08 7.01
N ILE A 215 7.40 22.67 6.97
CA ILE A 215 7.87 21.45 7.65
C ILE A 215 7.67 21.57 9.16
N ALA A 216 8.02 22.71 9.76
CA ALA A 216 7.86 22.94 11.19
C ALA A 216 6.39 22.89 11.64
N ILE A 217 5.46 23.41 10.82
CA ILE A 217 4.01 23.33 11.08
C ILE A 217 3.52 21.87 11.03
N MET A 218 4.07 21.06 10.12
CA MET A 218 3.64 19.66 9.92
C MET A 218 4.33 18.67 10.87
N LEU A 219 5.47 19.03 11.47
CA LEU A 219 6.25 18.14 12.35
C LEU A 219 5.44 17.60 13.55
N PRO A 220 4.63 18.39 14.27
CA PRO A 220 3.79 17.86 15.35
C PRO A 220 2.80 16.79 14.87
N TYR A 221 2.27 16.93 13.64
CA TYR A 221 1.37 15.94 13.05
C TYR A 221 2.09 14.63 12.76
N THR A 222 3.30 14.69 12.18
CA THR A 222 4.12 13.49 11.96
C THR A 222 4.41 12.77 13.28
N ILE A 223 4.80 13.49 14.34
CA ILE A 223 5.07 12.91 15.66
C ILE A 223 3.79 12.28 16.24
N PHE A 224 2.65 12.96 16.13
CA PHE A 224 1.38 12.41 16.59
C PHE A 224 1.01 11.13 15.83
N PHE A 225 1.05 11.16 14.49
CA PHE A 225 0.68 10.02 13.67
C PHE A 225 1.64 8.84 13.85
N ILE A 226 2.94 9.05 13.95
CA ILE A 226 3.88 7.93 14.14
C ILE A 226 3.64 7.24 15.49
N ILE A 227 3.36 7.99 16.56
CA ILE A 227 3.05 7.44 17.88
C ILE A 227 1.73 6.69 17.86
N VAL A 228 0.65 7.35 17.42
CA VAL A 228 -0.70 6.77 17.45
C VAL A 228 -0.80 5.56 16.53
N TRP A 229 -0.24 5.65 15.33
CA TRP A 229 -0.37 4.59 14.33
C TRP A 229 0.50 3.38 14.66
N SER A 230 1.72 3.59 15.17
CA SER A 230 2.56 2.49 15.69
C SER A 230 1.90 1.84 16.91
N SER A 231 1.36 2.64 17.83
CA SER A 231 0.66 2.11 19.01
C SER A 231 -0.56 1.30 18.60
N PHE A 232 -1.36 1.81 17.66
CA PHE A 232 -2.51 1.10 17.10
C PHE A 232 -2.08 -0.24 16.48
N PHE A 233 -1.03 -0.25 15.65
CA PHE A 233 -0.52 -1.47 15.06
C PHE A 233 -0.07 -2.50 16.10
N ILE A 234 0.65 -2.07 17.14
CA ILE A 234 1.12 -2.96 18.20
C ILE A 234 -0.05 -3.54 18.99
N ILE A 235 -0.99 -2.68 19.39
CA ILE A 235 -2.16 -3.10 20.17
C ILE A 235 -3.04 -4.04 19.34
N TRP A 236 -3.35 -3.66 18.10
CA TRP A 236 -4.17 -4.46 17.20
C TRP A 236 -3.57 -5.84 16.94
N THR A 237 -2.31 -5.87 16.54
CA THR A 237 -1.69 -7.08 15.99
C THR A 237 -1.15 -8.02 17.06
N PHE A 238 -0.57 -7.48 18.14
CA PHE A 238 0.14 -8.30 19.13
C PHE A 238 -0.58 -8.37 20.48
N PHE A 239 -1.27 -7.31 20.89
CA PHE A 239 -2.02 -7.33 22.16
C PHE A 239 -3.40 -7.98 22.00
N LEU A 240 -4.14 -7.61 20.95
CA LEU A 240 -5.44 -8.18 20.63
C LEU A 240 -5.35 -9.44 19.75
N GLY A 241 -4.17 -9.71 19.16
CA GLY A 241 -3.95 -10.86 18.28
C GLY A 241 -4.77 -10.82 17.00
N LEU A 242 -5.20 -9.62 16.56
CA LEU A 242 -6.02 -9.47 15.36
C LEU A 242 -5.14 -9.48 14.11
N PRO A 243 -5.55 -10.19 13.05
CA PRO A 243 -4.77 -10.25 11.83
C PRO A 243 -4.78 -8.88 11.13
N VAL A 244 -3.70 -8.59 10.41
CA VAL A 244 -3.58 -7.37 9.58
C VAL A 244 -4.43 -7.41 8.31
N GLY A 245 -4.96 -8.60 7.97
CA GLY A 245 -5.82 -8.81 6.82
C GLY A 245 -6.53 -10.17 6.85
N PRO A 246 -7.56 -10.37 6.01
CA PRO A 246 -8.26 -11.65 5.92
C PRO A 246 -7.31 -12.77 5.49
N GLY A 247 -7.18 -13.82 6.31
CA GLY A 247 -6.26 -14.93 6.03
C GLY A 247 -4.78 -14.57 6.16
N SER A 248 -4.44 -13.43 6.79
CA SER A 248 -3.05 -12.98 6.98
C SER A 248 -2.58 -13.27 8.42
N PRO A 249 -1.83 -14.37 8.66
CA PRO A 249 -1.33 -14.66 10.00
C PRO A 249 -0.32 -13.61 10.46
N THR A 250 -0.24 -13.37 11.77
CA THR A 250 0.78 -12.47 12.33
C THR A 250 2.17 -13.10 12.29
N PHE A 251 2.24 -14.38 12.63
CA PHE A 251 3.49 -15.13 12.75
C PHE A 251 3.73 -16.01 11.52
N TYR A 252 4.99 -16.14 11.15
CA TYR A 252 5.48 -17.03 10.10
C TYR A 252 6.07 -18.28 10.76
N ASN A 253 5.50 -19.44 10.45
CA ASN A 253 6.10 -20.72 10.76
C ASN A 253 6.76 -21.24 9.46
N PRO A 254 8.10 -21.38 9.43
CA PRO A 254 8.82 -21.90 8.27
C PRO A 254 8.44 -23.35 7.92
#